data_AF-A0ABD6WDM7-F1
#
_entry.id   AF-A0ABD6WDM7-F1
#
_cell.length_a   1.000
_cell.length_b   1.000
_cell.length_c   1.000
_cell.angle_alpha   90.00
_cell.angle_beta   90.00
_cell.angle_gamma   90.00
#
_symmetry.space_group_name_H-M   'P 1'
#
loop_
_entity.id
_entity.type
_entity.pdbx_description
1 polymer ?
#
loop_
_entity_poly.entity_id
_entity_poly.type
_entity_poly.pdbx_seq_one_letter_code
_entity_poly.pdbx_strand_id
1 'polypeptide(L)' 'MRTLILGGTGRLGGHLAAEALRRGHDVTCLARGAAVPAGAS' A
#
# COMPACT_ATOMS: atom_id res chain seq x y z
N MET A 1 -10.41 7.96 -1.90
CA MET A 1 -11.12 6.73 -1.47
C MET A 1 -10.25 6.01 -0.45
N ARG A 2 -10.81 5.11 0.37
CA ARG A 2 -10.05 4.30 1.33
C ARG A 2 -9.79 2.90 0.75
N THR A 3 -8.53 2.47 0.72
CA THR A 3 -8.11 1.22 0.08
C THR A 3 -7.25 0.39 1.02
N LEU A 4 -7.69 -0.84 1.30
CA LEU A 4 -6.91 -1.83 2.04
C LEU A 4 -6.20 -2.77 1.06
N ILE A 5 -4.88 -2.91 1.19
CA ILE A 5 -4.06 -3.82 0.38
C ILE A 5 -3.47 -4.90 1.28
N LEU A 6 -3.89 -6.15 1.03
CA LEU A 6 -3.35 -7.33 1.69
C LEU A 6 -2.07 -7.77 0.96
N GLY A 7 -0.94 -7.79 1.66
CA GLY A 7 0.37 -8.02 1.04
C GLY A 7 0.91 -6.79 0.30
N GLY A 8 0.59 -5.58 0.76
CA GLY A 8 1.09 -4.31 0.21
C GLY A 8 2.62 -4.14 0.21
N THR A 9 3.35 -5.04 0.86
CA THR A 9 4.81 -5.10 0.88
C THR A 9 5.41 -6.05 -0.16
N GLY A 10 4.59 -6.84 -0.84
CA GLY A 10 5.02 -7.69 -1.96
C GLY A 10 5.20 -6.90 -3.25
N ARG A 11 5.82 -7.50 -4.27
CA ARG A 11 6.18 -6.82 -5.53
C ARG A 11 4.99 -6.11 -6.21
N LEU A 12 3.86 -6.79 -6.32
CA LEU A 12 2.64 -6.22 -6.91
C LEU A 12 1.91 -5.28 -5.93
N GLY A 13 1.84 -5.68 -4.66
CA GLY A 13 1.16 -4.90 -3.62
C GLY A 13 1.79 -3.52 -3.42
N GLY A 14 3.12 -3.44 -3.42
CA GLY A 14 3.85 -2.18 -3.28
C GLY A 14 3.68 -1.27 -4.49
N HIS A 15 3.66 -1.83 -5.69
CA HIS A 15 3.40 -1.06 -6.92
C HIS A 15 1.98 -0.48 -6.92
N LEU A 16 0.98 -1.29 -6.53
CA LEU A 16 -0.41 -0.84 -6.40
C LEU A 16 -0.57 0.22 -5.30
N ALA A 17 0.08 0.04 -4.15
CA ALA A 17 0.04 1.00 -3.06
C ALA A 17 0.62 2.36 -3.47
N ALA A 18 1.78 2.37 -4.13
CA ALA A 18 2.41 3.59 -4.63
C ALA A 18 1.51 4.34 -5.64
N GLU A 19 0.89 3.61 -6.57
CA GLU A 19 -0.01 4.20 -7.55
C GLU A 19 -1.31 4.74 -6.91
N ALA A 20 -1.86 4.01 -5.93
CA ALA A 20 -3.04 4.46 -5.20
C ALA A 20 -2.76 5.74 -4.38
N LEU A 21 -1.58 5.83 -3.75
CA LEU A 21 -1.13 7.05 -3.08
C LEU A 21 -0.96 8.21 -4.06
N ARG A 22 -0.37 7.98 -5.23
CA ARG A 22 -0.21 9.00 -6.29
C ARG A 22 -1.56 9.56 -6.77
N ARG A 23 -2.62 8.76 -6.70
CA ARG A 23 -4.00 9.17 -7.03
C ARG A 23 -4.73 9.87 -5.88
N GLY A 24 -4.09 10.05 -4.72
CA GLY A 24 -4.69 10.69 -3.55
C GLY A 24 -5.63 9.78 -2.77
N HIS A 25 -5.45 8.46 -2.85
CA HIS A 25 -6.20 7.52 -2.01
C HIS A 25 -5.56 7.39 -0.62
N ASP A 26 -6.40 7.15 0.38
CA ASP A 26 -5.98 6.74 1.73
C ASP A 26 -5.74 5.23 1.70
N VAL A 27 -4.47 4.82 1.83
CA VAL A 27 -4.02 3.43 1.61
C VAL A 27 -3.50 2.82 2.90
N THR A 28 -4.10 1.70 3.31
CA THR A 28 -3.62 0.87 4.43
C THR A 28 -3.07 -0.45 3.89
N CYS A 29 -1.89 -0.86 4.35
CA CYS A 29 -1.23 -2.08 3.89
C CYS A 29 -1.09 -3.10 5.03
N LEU A 30 -1.80 -4.23 4.93
CA LEU A 30 -1.65 -5.33 5.89
C LEU A 30 -0.62 -6.34 5.38
N ALA A 31 0.48 -6.52 6.11
CA ALA A 31 1.52 -7.50 5.78
C ALA A 31 2.05 -8.21 7.03
N ARG A 32 2.60 -9.42 6.82
CA ARG A 32 3.15 -10.28 7.89
C ARG A 32 4.60 -9.96 8.28
N GLY A 33 5.25 -8.99 7.61
CA GLY A 33 6.64 -8.56 7.83
C GLY A 33 6.88 -7.19 7.17
N ALA A 34 7.53 -6.26 7.89
CA ALA A 34 7.34 -4.83 7.69
C ALA A 34 8.35 -4.17 6.72
N ALA A 35 7.85 -3.78 5.54
CA ALA A 35 8.35 -2.67 4.74
C ALA A 35 7.23 -2.21 3.78
N VAL A 36 6.39 -1.26 4.21
CA VAL A 36 5.36 -0.65 3.34
C VAL A 36 5.95 0.60 2.65
N PRO A 37 5.47 0.96 1.43
CA PRO A 37 5.92 2.18 0.77
C PRO A 37 5.67 3.44 1.61
N ALA A 38 6.54 4.45 1.46
CA ALA A 38 6.38 5.72 2.14
C ALA A 38 5.00 6.34 1.82
N GLY A 39 4.25 6.70 2.86
CA GLY A 39 2.89 7.25 2.75
C GLY A 39 1.77 6.21 2.92
N ALA A 40 2.07 4.91 2.92
CA ALA A 40 1.15 3.88 3.37
C ALA A 40 1.32 3.63 4.87
N SER A 41 0.19 3.40 5.57
CA SER A 41 0.15 2.98 6.98
C SER A 41 -0.04 1.48 7.12
#